data_AF-A0A9C7UJ39-F1
#
_entry.id   AF-A0A9C7UJ39-F1
#
_cell.length_a   1.000
_cell.length_b   1.000
_cell.length_c   1.000
_cell.angle_alpha   90.00
_cell.angle_beta   90.00
_cell.angle_gamma   90.00
#
_symmetry.space_group_name_H-M   'P 1'
#
loop_
_entity.id
_entity.type
_entity.pdbx_description
1 polymer ?
#
loop_
_entity_poly.entity_id
_entity_poly.type
_entity_poly.pdbx_seq_one_letter_code
_entity_poly.pdbx_strand_id
1 'polypeptide(L)'
;MLFPRAHIEAVVAALADRREACDAMICCMSAPEIMRLTRMGRFRMDTEATGPRTLEATARWRRQTGRSAGAQQMTMLRRLPRLLRFIPGTAQDVRAYFLTLQYWLAGSETNLGRMMAFLINRYASDAHAGTATP
;
A
#
# COMPACT_ATOMS: atom_id res chain seq x y z
N MET A 1 -11.27 -6.39 -7.90
CA MET A 1 -9.97 -6.98 -8.29
C MET A 1 -9.92 -7.08 -9.80
N LEU A 2 -8.86 -6.57 -10.44
CA LEU A 2 -8.70 -6.62 -11.89
C LEU A 2 -8.17 -8.01 -12.27
N PHE A 3 -8.99 -8.83 -12.91
CA PHE A 3 -8.68 -10.24 -13.18
C PHE A 3 -8.49 -10.61 -14.66
N PRO A 4 -8.78 -9.75 -15.64
CA PRO A 4 -8.22 -9.89 -16.98
C PRO A 4 -6.91 -9.10 -17.14
N ARG A 5 -5.88 -9.73 -17.74
CA ARG A 5 -4.62 -9.06 -18.13
C ARG A 5 -4.87 -7.83 -18.99
N ALA A 6 -5.87 -7.89 -19.87
CA ALA A 6 -6.30 -6.76 -20.69
C ALA A 6 -6.68 -5.52 -19.87
N HIS A 7 -7.30 -5.69 -18.69
CA HIS A 7 -7.65 -4.55 -17.85
C HIS A 7 -6.42 -3.92 -17.17
N ILE A 8 -5.40 -4.74 -16.87
CA ILE A 8 -4.13 -4.26 -16.31
C ILE A 8 -3.39 -3.45 -17.37
N GLU A 9 -3.26 -4.01 -18.57
CA GLU A 9 -2.59 -3.35 -19.71
C GLU A 9 -3.26 -2.02 -20.08
N ALA A 10 -4.59 -1.95 -19.97
CA ALA A 10 -5.35 -0.74 -20.25
C ALA A 10 -5.05 0.42 -19.28
N VAL A 11 -4.65 0.14 -18.02
CA VAL A 11 -4.52 1.17 -16.98
C VAL A 11 -3.10 1.38 -16.48
N VAL A 12 -2.20 0.40 -16.65
CA VAL A 12 -0.86 0.42 -16.04
C VAL A 12 -0.02 1.63 -16.48
N ALA A 13 -0.08 2.00 -17.76
CA ALA A 13 0.65 3.16 -18.28
C ALA A 13 0.12 4.47 -17.66
N ALA A 14 -1.20 4.67 -17.68
CA ALA A 14 -1.83 5.85 -17.08
C ALA A 14 -1.56 5.98 -15.57
N LEU A 15 -1.53 4.86 -14.85
CA LEU A 15 -1.17 4.84 -13.43
C LEU A 15 0.31 5.18 -13.22
N ALA A 16 1.21 4.62 -14.04
CA ALA A 16 2.63 4.93 -13.95
C ALA A 16 2.91 6.42 -14.20
N ASP A 17 2.28 7.02 -15.21
CA ASP A 17 2.44 8.44 -15.56
C ASP A 17 1.97 9.38 -14.43
N ARG A 18 0.90 9.01 -13.74
CA ARG A 18 0.34 9.81 -12.63
C ARG A 18 1.04 9.59 -11.30
N ARG A 19 1.81 8.51 -11.16
CA ARG A 19 2.35 8.03 -9.88
C ARG A 19 3.11 9.08 -9.08
N GLU A 20 4.00 9.84 -9.72
CA GLU A 20 4.81 10.85 -9.01
C GLU A 20 4.02 12.13 -8.71
N ALA A 21 2.96 12.42 -9.48
CA ALA A 21 2.10 13.57 -9.26
C ALA A 21 1.02 13.33 -8.18
N CYS A 22 0.80 12.08 -7.77
CA CYS A 22 -0.08 11.75 -6.65
C CYS A 22 0.62 11.96 -5.31
N ASP A 23 -0.08 12.56 -4.33
CA ASP A 23 0.36 12.64 -2.93
C ASP A 23 0.68 11.25 -2.34
N ALA A 24 -0.18 10.29 -2.65
CA ALA A 24 0.05 8.86 -2.46
C ALA A 24 -0.67 8.05 -3.54
N MET A 25 -0.03 6.99 -4.02
CA MET A 25 -0.64 5.98 -4.90
C MET A 25 -0.67 4.65 -4.16
N ILE A 26 -1.86 4.09 -3.95
CA ILE A 26 -2.03 2.88 -3.13
C ILE A 26 -2.75 1.81 -3.93
N CYS A 27 -2.01 0.77 -4.31
CA CYS A 27 -2.53 -0.31 -5.13
C CYS A 27 -2.81 -1.55 -4.26
N CYS A 28 -4.01 -1.62 -3.69
CA CYS A 28 -4.43 -2.74 -2.85
C CYS A 28 -4.93 -3.93 -3.69
N MET A 29 -4.56 -5.15 -3.28
CA MET A 29 -5.11 -6.41 -3.81
C MET A 29 -5.17 -6.49 -5.34
N SER A 30 -4.12 -6.01 -6.00
CA SER A 30 -4.00 -5.97 -7.46
C SER A 30 -2.91 -6.95 -7.94
N ALA A 31 -2.77 -7.12 -9.25
CA ALA A 31 -1.66 -7.89 -9.81
C ALA A 31 -0.30 -7.27 -9.42
N PRO A 32 0.79 -8.08 -9.35
CA PRO A 32 2.10 -7.62 -8.90
C PRO A 32 2.61 -6.36 -9.62
N GLU A 33 2.33 -6.23 -10.91
CA GLU A 33 2.71 -5.10 -11.76
C GLU A 33 2.07 -3.79 -11.28
N ILE A 34 0.79 -3.83 -10.90
CA ILE A 34 0.07 -2.69 -10.34
C ILE A 34 0.49 -2.43 -8.91
N MET A 35 0.70 -3.48 -8.11
CA MET A 35 1.15 -3.33 -6.71
C MET A 35 2.49 -2.55 -6.62
N ARG A 36 3.41 -2.77 -7.57
CA ARG A 36 4.71 -2.06 -7.63
C ARG A 36 4.58 -0.54 -7.79
N LEU A 37 3.45 -0.05 -8.29
CA LEU A 37 3.19 1.38 -8.42
C LEU A 37 2.89 2.05 -7.06
N THR A 38 2.70 1.26 -5.99
CA THR A 38 2.45 1.81 -4.65
C THR A 38 3.57 2.74 -4.19
N ARG A 39 3.19 3.97 -3.82
CA ARG A 39 4.03 5.03 -3.27
C ARG A 39 3.26 5.74 -2.16
N MET A 40 3.83 5.80 -0.96
CA MET A 40 3.24 6.46 0.21
C MET A 40 4.35 7.15 1.01
N GLY A 41 4.45 8.48 0.96
CA GLY A 41 5.54 9.20 1.61
C GLY A 41 6.90 8.69 1.14
N ARG A 42 7.70 8.15 2.07
CA ARG A 42 9.01 7.55 1.75
C ARG A 42 8.94 6.06 1.40
N PHE A 43 7.80 5.42 1.61
CA PHE A 43 7.60 4.03 1.23
C PHE A 43 7.31 3.91 -0.27
N ARG A 44 8.12 3.09 -0.95
CA ARG A 44 7.92 2.72 -2.35
C ARG A 44 8.05 1.21 -2.49
N MET A 45 7.22 0.60 -3.33
CA MET A 45 7.17 -0.86 -3.52
C MET A 45 8.00 -1.34 -4.74
N ASP A 46 8.48 -0.41 -5.56
CA ASP A 46 9.39 -0.63 -6.68
C ASP A 46 10.85 -0.73 -6.25
N THR A 47 11.24 -0.10 -5.14
CA THR A 47 12.61 -0.16 -4.60
C THR A 47 12.92 -1.53 -4.04
N GLU A 48 14.01 -2.15 -4.52
CA GLU A 48 14.62 -3.28 -3.85
C GLU A 48 15.09 -2.84 -2.46
N ALA A 49 14.76 -3.64 -1.44
CA ALA A 49 15.03 -3.25 -0.07
C ALA A 49 16.55 -3.20 0.16
N THR A 50 17.09 -2.00 0.37
CA THR A 50 18.54 -1.84 0.59
C THR A 50 18.92 -2.50 1.92
N GLY A 51 19.60 -3.65 1.84
CA GLY A 51 20.18 -4.36 2.99
C GLY A 51 19.91 -5.88 3.00
N PRO A 52 20.92 -6.72 3.29
CA PRO A 52 20.77 -8.19 3.27
C PRO A 52 19.63 -8.73 4.16
N ARG A 53 19.29 -8.05 5.26
CA ARG A 53 18.18 -8.42 6.17
C ARG A 53 16.79 -7.93 5.72
N THR A 54 16.71 -6.84 4.96
CA THR A 54 15.45 -6.28 4.47
C THR A 54 15.00 -6.98 3.18
N LEU A 55 15.94 -7.52 2.41
CA LEU A 55 15.70 -8.37 1.24
C LEU A 55 14.95 -9.66 1.60
N GLU A 56 15.35 -10.37 2.67
CA GLU A 56 14.66 -11.61 3.10
C GLU A 56 13.23 -11.35 3.59
N ALA A 57 13.03 -10.26 4.35
CA ALA A 57 11.70 -9.86 4.82
C ALA A 57 10.78 -9.47 3.65
N THR A 58 11.32 -8.74 2.67
CA THR A 58 10.60 -8.33 1.44
C THR A 58 10.34 -9.52 0.51
N ALA A 59 11.30 -10.44 0.36
CA ALA A 59 11.14 -11.66 -0.43
C ALA A 59 10.11 -12.62 0.19
N ARG A 60 10.11 -12.76 1.52
CA ARG A 60 9.07 -13.50 2.25
C ARG A 60 7.69 -12.86 2.05
N TRP A 61 7.61 -11.53 2.07
CA TRP A 61 6.39 -10.79 1.78
C TRP A 61 5.89 -11.04 0.34
N ARG A 62 6.76 -10.92 -0.68
CA ARG A 62 6.43 -11.18 -2.10
C ARG A 62 5.93 -12.61 -2.37
N ARG A 63 6.52 -13.61 -1.69
CA ARG A 63 6.10 -15.02 -1.81
C ARG A 63 4.72 -15.30 -1.20
N GLN A 64 4.31 -14.51 -0.20
CA GLN A 64 3.09 -14.74 0.57
C GLN A 64 1.88 -13.95 0.04
N THR A 65 2.10 -12.77 -0.57
CA THR A 65 1.02 -11.97 -1.17
C THR A 65 0.48 -12.54 -2.48
N GLY A 66 1.28 -13.28 -3.26
CA GLY A 66 0.88 -13.83 -4.55
C GLY A 66 -0.03 -15.07 -4.51
N ARG A 67 -0.34 -15.65 -3.32
CA ARG A 67 -0.99 -16.98 -3.22
C ARG A 67 -2.18 -17.10 -2.25
N SER A 68 -2.57 -16.06 -1.49
CA SER A 68 -3.29 -16.33 -0.24
C SER A 68 -4.78 -15.92 -0.18
N ALA A 69 -5.64 -16.88 0.17
CA ALA A 69 -7.03 -16.69 0.61
C ALA A 69 -7.12 -15.86 1.92
N GLY A 70 -8.26 -15.17 2.14
CA GLY A 70 -8.43 -14.12 3.16
C GLY A 70 -7.99 -14.45 4.60
N ALA A 71 -8.06 -15.71 5.04
CA ALA A 71 -7.59 -16.13 6.37
C ALA A 71 -6.04 -16.05 6.52
N GLN A 72 -5.29 -16.32 5.45
CA GLN A 72 -3.84 -16.17 5.43
C GLN A 72 -3.42 -14.68 5.35
N GLN A 73 -4.19 -13.83 4.67
CA GLN A 73 -4.01 -12.37 4.71
C GLN A 73 -4.16 -11.81 6.13
N MET A 74 -5.16 -12.27 6.89
CA MET A 74 -5.36 -11.86 8.29
C MET A 74 -4.22 -12.31 9.22
N THR A 75 -3.71 -13.53 9.00
CA THR A 75 -2.54 -14.04 9.73
C THR A 75 -1.28 -13.23 9.43
N MET A 76 -1.14 -12.76 8.18
CA MET A 76 -0.05 -11.92 7.72
C MET A 76 -0.10 -10.52 8.34
N LEU A 77 -1.28 -9.91 8.43
CA LEU A 77 -1.50 -8.62 9.11
C LEU A 77 -1.12 -8.67 10.59
N ARG A 78 -1.35 -9.79 11.29
CA ARG A 78 -0.98 -9.97 12.70
C ARG A 78 0.53 -10.09 12.93
N ARG A 79 1.29 -10.64 11.97
CA ARG A 79 2.75 -10.85 12.09
C ARG A 79 3.56 -9.62 11.71
N LEU A 80 2.88 -8.58 11.26
CA LEU A 80 3.44 -7.42 10.63
C LEU A 80 4.25 -6.49 11.55
N PRO A 81 3.84 -6.18 12.80
CA PRO A 81 4.64 -5.32 13.68
C PRO A 81 6.06 -5.85 13.91
N ARG A 82 6.23 -7.18 13.87
CA ARG A 82 7.53 -7.86 13.99
C ARG A 82 8.40 -7.76 12.75
N LEU A 83 7.82 -7.53 11.57
CA LEU A 83 8.55 -7.30 10.31
C LEU A 83 8.99 -5.84 10.18
N LEU A 84 8.17 -4.91 10.65
CA LEU A 84 8.41 -3.46 10.56
C LEU A 84 9.62 -2.99 11.38
N ARG A 85 10.02 -3.73 12.44
CA ARG A 85 11.20 -3.39 13.26
C ARG A 85 12.53 -3.39 12.50
N PHE A 86 12.55 -3.95 11.29
CA PHE A 86 13.77 -4.10 10.48
C PHE A 86 13.88 -3.07 9.35
N ILE A 87 12.92 -2.16 9.20
CA ILE A 87 12.91 -1.15 8.13
C ILE A 87 13.24 0.23 8.75
N PRO A 88 14.47 0.74 8.63
CA PRO A 88 14.82 2.05 9.18
C PRO A 88 14.11 3.18 8.41
N GLY A 89 13.56 4.16 9.13
CA GLY A 89 13.04 5.42 8.57
C GLY A 89 11.70 5.38 7.83
N THR A 90 11.32 4.26 7.17
CA THR A 90 10.04 4.12 6.43
C THR A 90 9.02 3.23 7.12
N ALA A 91 9.33 2.67 8.30
CA ALA A 91 8.44 1.76 9.03
C ALA A 91 7.03 2.32 9.30
N GLN A 92 6.89 3.65 9.45
CA GLN A 92 5.57 4.29 9.66
C GLN A 92 4.72 4.30 8.38
N ASP A 93 5.32 4.55 7.22
CA ASP A 93 4.60 4.54 5.94
C ASP A 93 4.25 3.11 5.52
N VAL A 94 5.14 2.17 5.81
CA VAL A 94 4.86 0.74 5.66
C VAL A 94 3.70 0.36 6.59
N ARG A 95 3.71 0.76 7.86
CA ARG A 95 2.58 0.54 8.80
C ARG A 95 1.28 1.13 8.24
N ALA A 96 1.33 2.34 7.70
CA ALA A 96 0.18 3.01 7.11
C ALA A 96 -0.39 2.21 5.94
N TYR A 97 0.45 1.69 5.03
CA TYR A 97 0.01 0.82 3.94
C TYR A 97 -0.78 -0.40 4.45
N PHE A 98 -0.34 -1.02 5.55
CA PHE A 98 -1.04 -2.15 6.12
C PHE A 98 -2.31 -1.79 6.90
N LEU A 99 -2.38 -0.60 7.49
CA LEU A 99 -3.64 -0.09 8.03
C LEU A 99 -4.65 0.13 6.90
N THR A 100 -4.21 0.66 5.75
CA THR A 100 -5.05 0.78 4.56
C THR A 100 -5.59 -0.58 4.11
N LEU A 101 -4.74 -1.62 4.06
CA LEU A 101 -5.20 -2.98 3.74
C LEU A 101 -6.22 -3.52 4.75
N GLN A 102 -6.05 -3.24 6.05
CA GLN A 102 -7.00 -3.64 7.08
C GLN A 102 -8.35 -2.96 6.92
N TYR A 103 -8.37 -1.65 6.71
CA TYR A 103 -9.60 -0.92 6.44
C TYR A 103 -10.30 -1.42 5.18
N TRP A 104 -9.53 -1.62 4.11
CA TRP A 104 -10.02 -2.10 2.83
C TRP A 104 -10.67 -3.50 2.95
N LEU A 105 -10.01 -4.43 3.66
CA LEU A 105 -10.53 -5.77 3.88
C LEU A 105 -11.73 -5.81 4.82
N ALA A 106 -11.83 -4.88 5.77
CA ALA A 106 -12.99 -4.77 6.65
C ALA A 106 -14.25 -4.30 5.91
N GLY A 107 -14.09 -3.52 4.82
CA GLY A 107 -15.11 -3.30 3.79
C GLY A 107 -16.36 -2.50 4.19
N SER A 108 -16.53 -2.12 5.46
CA SER A 108 -17.66 -1.29 5.89
C SER A 108 -17.48 0.17 5.50
N GLU A 109 -18.59 0.88 5.30
CA GLU A 109 -18.60 2.31 4.97
C GLU A 109 -17.83 3.13 6.00
N THR A 110 -18.06 2.89 7.30
CA THR A 110 -17.32 3.55 8.38
C THR A 110 -15.81 3.32 8.28
N ASN A 111 -15.38 2.12 7.91
CA ASN A 111 -13.96 1.80 7.76
C ASN A 111 -13.34 2.47 6.54
N LEU A 112 -14.08 2.54 5.42
CA LEU A 112 -13.64 3.26 4.23
C LEU A 112 -13.54 4.77 4.49
N GLY A 113 -14.52 5.36 5.17
CA GLY A 113 -14.46 6.78 5.56
C GLY A 113 -13.26 7.09 6.45
N ARG A 114 -13.01 6.24 7.47
CA ARG A 114 -11.83 6.36 8.35
C ARG A 114 -10.52 6.17 7.60
N MET A 115 -10.47 5.25 6.64
CA MET A 115 -9.31 5.03 5.78
C MET A 115 -8.97 6.27 4.97
N MET A 116 -9.97 6.89 4.34
CA MET A 116 -9.78 8.11 3.56
C MET A 116 -9.28 9.26 4.44
N ALA A 117 -9.92 9.51 5.58
CA ALA A 117 -9.49 10.54 6.52
C ALA A 117 -8.05 10.30 7.02
N PHE A 118 -7.71 9.06 7.35
CA PHE A 118 -6.35 8.68 7.75
C PHE A 118 -5.31 8.96 6.66
N LEU A 119 -5.62 8.61 5.41
CA LEU A 119 -4.70 8.80 4.28
C LEU A 119 -4.53 10.28 3.90
N ILE A 120 -5.62 11.03 3.87
CA ILE A 120 -5.61 12.47 3.58
C ILE A 120 -4.78 13.20 4.65
N ASN A 121 -5.10 13.00 5.93
CA ASN A 121 -4.38 13.66 7.02
C ASN A 121 -2.88 13.30 7.06
N ARG A 122 -2.49 12.15 6.50
CA ARG A 122 -1.10 11.69 6.52
C ARG A 122 -0.30 12.11 5.29
N TYR A 123 -0.91 12.16 4.12
CA TYR A 123 -0.18 12.29 2.85
C TYR A 123 -0.63 13.42 1.95
N ALA A 124 -1.84 13.97 2.13
CA ALA A 124 -2.28 15.08 1.30
C ALA A 124 -1.33 16.26 1.50
N SER A 125 -0.82 16.81 0.39
CA SER A 125 -0.02 18.04 0.44
C SER A 125 -0.92 19.21 0.85
N ASP A 126 -0.36 20.19 1.57
CA ASP A 126 -1.09 21.35 2.14
C ASP A 126 -1.96 22.12 1.13
N ALA A 127 -1.72 21.98 -0.18
CA ALA A 127 -2.57 22.50 -1.25
C ALA A 127 -4.04 22.02 -1.18
N HIS A 128 -4.32 20.88 -0.53
CA HIS A 128 -5.68 20.35 -0.31
C HIS A 128 -6.18 20.50 1.14
N ALA A 129 -5.34 20.98 2.06
CA ALA A 129 -5.71 21.19 3.46
C ALA A 129 -6.72 22.33 3.65
N GLY A 130 -6.87 23.22 2.66
CA GLY A 130 -7.80 24.35 2.67
C GLY A 130 -9.26 24.04 2.35
N THR A 131 -9.63 22.80 2.01
CA THR A 131 -11.03 22.43 1.70
C THR A 131 -11.73 21.63 2.80
N ALA A 132 -11.03 21.32 3.90
CA ALA A 132 -11.67 20.80 5.09
C ALA A 132 -12.17 21.98 5.94
N THR A 133 -13.36 22.48 5.60
CA THR A 133 -14.07 23.49 6.39
C THR A 133 -14.30 22.95 7.82
N PRO A 134 -14.16 23.79 8.87
CA PRO A 134 -14.31 23.40 10.29
C PRO A 134 -15.68 22.81 10.65
#